data_AF-A0A8H3T3T0-F1
#
_entry.id   AF-A0A8H3T3T0-F1
#
_cell.length_a   1.000
_cell.length_b   1.000
_cell.length_c   1.000
_cell.angle_alpha   90.00
_cell.angle_beta   90.00
_cell.angle_gamma   90.00
#
_symmetry.space_group_name_H-M   'P 1'
#
loop_
_entity.id
_entity.type
_entity.pdbx_description
1 polymer ?
#
loop_
_entity_poly.entity_id
_entity_poly.type
_entity_poly.pdbx_seq_one_letter_code
_entity_poly.pdbx_strand_id
1 'polypeptide(L)'
;MGLIMGASMASGITTSIILETILLRRGADQLSWPAAARTAMGMSMVSMLAMETAENLVDYHLTGGMVNMADPMFWTAAATSIAAGYLAPLPYNYLRLRKYGRACH
;
A
#
# COMPACT_ATOMS: atom_id res chain seq x y z
N MET A 1 18.88 0.70 9.84
CA MET A 1 17.62 1.45 9.92
C MET A 1 16.98 1.62 8.54
N GLY A 2 17.55 2.43 7.63
CA GLY A 2 16.97 2.63 6.29
C GLY A 2 16.89 1.38 5.40
N LEU A 3 17.80 0.42 5.57
CA LEU A 3 17.79 -0.84 4.81
C LEU A 3 16.57 -1.73 5.14
N ILE A 4 16.10 -1.72 6.38
CA ILE A 4 14.97 -2.57 6.81
C ILE A 4 13.66 -2.00 6.27
N MET A 5 13.45 -0.69 6.42
CA MET A 5 12.29 0.00 5.83
C MET A 5 12.31 -0.08 4.30
N GLY A 6 13.46 0.13 3.66
CA GLY A 6 13.56 0.01 2.20
C GLY A 6 13.24 -1.40 1.70
N ALA A 7 13.70 -2.43 2.42
CA ALA A 7 13.41 -3.82 2.08
C ALA A 7 11.93 -4.19 2.31
N SER A 8 11.33 -3.75 3.42
CA SER A 8 9.89 -4.00 3.68
C SER A 8 9.04 -3.34 2.60
N MET A 9 9.30 -2.06 2.31
CA MET A 9 8.57 -1.32 1.27
C MET A 9 8.72 -1.95 -0.11
N ALA A 10 9.94 -2.33 -0.50
CA ALA A 10 10.17 -2.99 -1.78
C ALA A 10 9.43 -4.33 -1.86
N SER A 11 9.40 -5.09 -0.76
CA SER A 11 8.68 -6.37 -0.72
C SER A 11 7.16 -6.18 -0.84
N GLY A 12 6.57 -5.24 -0.09
CA GLY A 12 5.13 -4.95 -0.10
C GLY A 12 4.62 -4.40 -1.43
N ILE A 13 5.39 -3.50 -2.04
CA ILE A 13 5.07 -2.97 -3.38
C ILE A 13 5.17 -4.07 -4.44
N THR A 14 6.20 -4.92 -4.37
CA THR A 14 6.39 -5.98 -5.35
C THR A 14 5.25 -7.00 -5.28
N THR A 15 4.88 -7.46 -4.08
CA THR A 15 3.75 -8.38 -3.91
C THR A 15 2.43 -7.75 -4.33
N SER A 16 2.20 -6.47 -4.05
CA SER A 16 1.01 -5.73 -4.48
C SER A 16 0.91 -5.67 -6.00
N ILE A 17 1.99 -5.27 -6.70
CA ILE A 17 2.03 -5.22 -8.17
C ILE A 17 1.77 -6.61 -8.77
N ILE A 18 2.36 -7.67 -8.20
CA ILE A 18 2.12 -9.04 -8.66
C ILE A 18 0.65 -9.41 -8.49
N LEU A 19 0.06 -9.15 -7.32
CA LEU A 19 -1.33 -9.47 -7.03
C LEU A 19 -2.29 -8.73 -7.97
N GLU A 20 -2.12 -7.42 -8.12
CA GLU A 20 -2.91 -6.58 -9.03
C GLU A 20 -2.76 -7.03 -10.49
N THR A 21 -1.55 -7.37 -10.91
CA THR A 21 -1.31 -7.90 -12.28
C THR A 21 -2.04 -9.22 -12.51
N ILE A 22 -2.02 -10.13 -11.53
CA ILE A 22 -2.75 -11.41 -11.61
C ILE A 22 -4.27 -11.15 -11.63
N LEU A 23 -4.77 -10.24 -10.79
CA LEU A 23 -6.19 -9.88 -10.74
C LEU A 23 -6.67 -9.21 -12.03
N LEU A 24 -5.90 -8.30 -12.63
CA LEU A 24 -6.24 -7.67 -13.91
C LEU A 24 -6.21 -8.67 -15.07
N ARG A 25 -5.34 -9.68 -15.00
CA ARG A 25 -5.22 -10.73 -16.02
C ARG A 25 -6.33 -11.78 -15.91
N ARG A 26 -6.62 -12.26 -14.70
CA ARG A 26 -7.56 -13.38 -14.45
C ARG A 26 -8.94 -12.93 -13.98
N GLY A 27 -9.09 -11.68 -13.57
CA GLY A 27 -10.35 -11.09 -13.13
C GLY A 27 -11.18 -10.58 -14.30
N ALA A 28 -12.00 -9.56 -14.03
CA ALA A 28 -13.01 -9.07 -14.96
C ALA A 28 -12.42 -8.41 -16.23
N ASP A 29 -11.25 -7.77 -16.12
CA ASP A 29 -10.67 -6.97 -17.21
C ASP A 29 -9.91 -7.80 -18.26
N GLN A 30 -9.51 -9.04 -17.95
CA GLN A 30 -8.86 -10.00 -18.88
C GLN A 30 -7.71 -9.41 -19.71
N LEU A 31 -6.93 -8.48 -19.14
CA LEU A 31 -5.88 -7.77 -19.87
C LEU A 31 -4.75 -8.70 -20.33
N SER A 32 -4.05 -8.35 -21.42
CA SER A 32 -2.81 -9.04 -21.80
C SER A 32 -1.74 -8.84 -20.73
N TRP A 33 -0.84 -9.82 -20.51
CA TRP A 33 0.24 -9.73 -19.52
C TRP A 33 1.00 -8.39 -19.51
N PRO A 34 1.45 -7.84 -20.65
CA PRO A 34 2.14 -6.54 -20.66
C PRO A 34 1.21 -5.37 -20.34
N ALA A 35 -0.07 -5.45 -20.69
CA ALA A 35 -1.05 -4.41 -20.37
C ALA A 35 -1.43 -4.44 -18.88
N ALA A 36 -1.66 -5.62 -18.30
CA ALA A 36 -1.97 -5.80 -16.90
C ALA A 36 -0.85 -5.25 -16.00
N ALA A 37 0.42 -5.56 -16.31
CA ALA A 37 1.57 -5.06 -15.55
C ALA A 37 1.70 -3.52 -15.64
N ARG A 38 1.51 -2.94 -16.83
CA ARG A 38 1.52 -1.47 -17.01
C ARG A 38 0.39 -0.80 -16.25
N THR A 39 -0.80 -1.40 -16.26
CA THR A 39 -1.97 -0.88 -15.54
C THR A 39 -1.78 -0.98 -14.03
N ALA A 40 -1.30 -2.11 -13.50
CA ALA A 40 -0.99 -2.27 -12.08
C ALA A 40 0.02 -1.21 -11.61
N MET A 41 1.13 -1.02 -12.34
CA MET A 41 2.09 0.03 -12.02
C MET A 41 1.50 1.45 -12.13
N GLY A 42 0.57 1.68 -13.07
CA GLY A 42 0.01 3.01 -13.36
C GLY A 42 -1.19 3.44 -12.51
N MET A 43 -1.92 2.52 -11.88
CA MET A 43 -3.17 2.86 -11.19
C MET A 43 -2.94 3.60 -9.86
N SER A 44 -1.90 3.24 -9.09
CA SER A 44 -1.69 3.80 -7.75
C SER A 44 -0.28 3.65 -7.15
N MET A 45 0.80 3.67 -7.95
CA MET A 45 2.17 3.60 -7.37
C MET A 45 2.44 4.65 -6.27
N VAL A 46 1.97 5.89 -6.46
CA VAL A 46 2.13 6.97 -5.47
C VAL A 46 1.35 6.68 -4.19
N SER A 47 0.13 6.14 -4.31
CA SER A 47 -0.73 5.79 -3.19
C SER A 47 -0.20 4.57 -2.44
N MET A 48 0.34 3.56 -3.15
CA MET A 48 1.04 2.42 -2.55
C MET A 48 2.27 2.87 -1.76
N LEU A 49 3.11 3.74 -2.36
CA LEU A 49 4.27 4.30 -1.65
C LEU A 49 3.83 5.07 -0.40
N ALA A 50 2.79 5.89 -0.50
CA ALA A 50 2.29 6.68 0.64
C ALA A 50 1.76 5.78 1.77
N MET A 51 0.98 4.75 1.43
CA MET A 51 0.44 3.76 2.37
C MET A 51 1.57 3.03 3.09
N GLU A 52 2.46 2.40 2.33
CA GLU A 52 3.56 1.59 2.87
C GLU A 52 4.54 2.45 3.71
N THR A 53 4.76 3.71 3.32
CA THR A 53 5.56 4.65 4.12
C THR A 53 4.86 4.97 5.45
N ALA A 54 3.55 5.24 5.42
CA ALA A 54 2.79 5.55 6.63
C ALA A 54 2.74 4.35 7.59
N GLU A 55 2.53 3.14 7.06
CA GLU A 55 2.51 1.91 7.86
C GLU A 55 3.86 1.64 8.52
N ASN A 56 4.96 1.67 7.74
CA ASN A 56 6.29 1.46 8.29
C ASN A 56 6.67 2.56 9.30
N LEU A 57 6.23 3.80 9.10
CA LEU A 57 6.53 4.90 10.01
C LEU A 57 5.74 4.80 11.32
N VAL A 58 4.45 4.50 11.25
CA VAL A 58 3.59 4.35 12.45
C VAL A 58 3.97 3.10 13.23
N ASP A 59 4.22 1.98 12.55
CA ASP A 59 4.69 0.75 13.20
C ASP A 59 6.02 1.00 13.92
N TYR A 60 6.99 1.61 13.23
CA TYR A 60 8.28 1.94 13.84
C TYR A 60 8.14 2.91 15.03
N HIS A 61 7.24 3.89 14.96
CA HIS A 61 7.03 4.84 16.04
C HIS A 61 6.41 4.18 17.29
N LEU A 62 5.58 3.16 17.11
CA LEU A 62 4.86 2.48 18.19
C LEU A 62 5.63 1.28 18.77
N THR A 63 6.36 0.53 17.94
CA THR A 63 7.08 -0.69 18.35
C THR A 63 8.59 -0.49 18.49
N GLY A 64 9.13 0.62 17.98
CA GLY A 64 10.57 0.88 17.93
C GLY A 64 11.34 -0.08 17.00
N GLY A 65 10.62 -0.86 16.18
CA GLY A 65 11.20 -1.93 15.35
C GLY A 65 11.40 -3.26 16.10
N MET A 66 10.83 -3.43 17.28
CA MET A 66 10.85 -4.69 18.02
C MET A 66 9.59 -5.52 17.70
N VAL A 67 9.79 -6.69 17.08
CA VAL A 67 8.69 -7.63 16.81
C VAL A 67 8.50 -8.53 18.03
N ASN A 68 7.48 -8.25 18.84
CA ASN A 68 7.09 -9.08 19.96
C ASN A 68 5.64 -9.54 19.83
N MET A 69 5.44 -10.72 19.23
CA MET A 69 4.10 -11.26 18.97
C MET A 69 3.36 -11.71 20.23
N ALA A 70 4.05 -11.84 21.37
CA ALA A 70 3.46 -12.19 22.66
C ALA A 70 2.88 -10.97 23.40
N ASP A 71 3.21 -9.76 22.98
CA ASP A 71 2.74 -8.52 23.60
C ASP A 71 1.43 -8.04 22.92
N PRO A 72 0.34 -7.84 23.68
CA PRO A 72 -0.88 -7.21 23.17
C PRO A 72 -0.63 -5.83 22.52
N MET A 73 0.39 -5.10 22.97
CA MET A 73 0.74 -3.78 22.44
C MET A 73 1.15 -3.85 20.96
N PHE A 74 1.84 -4.93 20.56
CA PHE A 74 2.25 -5.16 19.17
C PHE A 74 1.03 -5.25 18.23
N TRP A 75 -0.02 -5.95 18.65
CA TRP A 75 -1.25 -6.08 17.86
C TRP A 75 -2.01 -4.76 17.76
N THR A 76 -2.03 -3.97 18.83
CA THR A 76 -2.62 -2.61 18.77
C THR A 76 -1.82 -1.69 17.87
N ALA A 77 -0.49 -1.77 17.90
CA ALA A 77 0.38 -1.01 17.00
C ALA A 77 0.17 -1.41 15.54
N ALA A 78 0.07 -2.71 15.26
CA ALA A 78 -0.24 -3.23 13.93
C ALA A 78 -1.60 -2.74 13.42
N ALA A 79 -2.66 -2.81 14.24
CA ALA A 79 -3.97 -2.30 13.86
C ALA A 79 -3.96 -0.79 13.58
N THR A 80 -3.22 -0.01 14.39
CA THR A 80 -3.08 1.44 14.21
C THR A 80 -2.28 1.78 12.95
N SER A 81 -1.23 1.00 12.67
CA SER A 81 -0.41 1.12 11.47
C SER A 81 -1.24 0.88 10.20
N ILE A 82 -2.01 -0.22 10.14
CA ILE A 82 -2.91 -0.52 9.03
C ILE A 82 -3.94 0.60 8.82
N ALA A 83 -4.52 1.13 9.90
CA ALA A 83 -5.47 2.25 9.82
C ALA A 83 -4.81 3.51 9.24
N ALA A 84 -3.58 3.83 9.66
CA ALA A 84 -2.82 4.95 9.12
C ALA A 84 -2.47 4.76 7.65
N GLY A 85 -2.04 3.55 7.26
CA GLY A 85 -1.79 3.15 5.88
C GLY A 85 -3.00 3.34 4.98
N TYR A 86 -4.17 2.94 5.44
CA TYR A 86 -5.42 3.11 4.70
C TYR A 86 -5.82 4.59 4.56
N LEU A 87 -5.64 5.39 5.61
CA LEU A 87 -6.02 6.81 5.60
C LEU A 87 -5.05 7.69 4.81
N ALA A 88 -3.75 7.36 4.77
CA ALA A 88 -2.71 8.15 4.13
C ALA A 88 -2.94 8.46 2.64
N PRO A 89 -3.34 7.52 1.77
CA PRO A 89 -3.56 7.80 0.35
C PRO A 89 -4.90 8.48 0.05
N LEU A 90 -5.85 8.55 1.00
CA LEU A 90 -7.19 9.07 0.75
C LEU A 90 -7.20 10.55 0.30
N PRO A 91 -6.48 11.49 0.95
CA PRO A 91 -6.47 12.88 0.51
C PRO A 91 -5.92 13.05 -0.92
N TYR A 92 -4.86 12.29 -1.25
CA TYR A 92 -4.27 12.32 -2.58
C TYR A 92 -5.25 11.76 -3.63
N ASN A 93 -5.84 10.59 -3.38
CA ASN A 93 -6.82 9.98 -4.26
C ASN A 93 -8.06 10.87 -4.45
N TYR A 94 -8.54 11.51 -3.38
CA TYR A 94 -9.68 12.43 -3.42
C TYR A 94 -9.40 13.67 -4.29
N LEU A 95 -8.24 14.33 -4.07
CA LEU A 95 -7.85 15.49 -4.87
C LEU A 95 -7.66 15.14 -6.35
N ARG A 96 -7.10 13.96 -6.64
CA ARG A 96 -6.95 13.44 -8.00
C ARG A 96 -8.30 13.23 -8.66
N LEU A 97 -9.24 12.54 -8.01
CA LEU A 97 -10.58 12.29 -8.54
C LEU A 97 -11.33 13.61 -8.82
N ARG A 98 -11.26 14.56 -7.89
CA ARG A 98 -11.85 15.90 -8.04
C ARG A 98 -11.26 16.67 -9.22
N LYS A 99 -9.94 16.58 -9.44
CA LYS A 99 -9.26 17.25 -10.56
C LYS A 99 -9.67 16.69 -11.93
N TYR A 100 -9.88 15.37 -12.03
CA TYR A 100 -10.27 14.72 -13.29
C TYR A 100 -11.79 14.63 -13.50
N GLY A 101 -12.60 15.19 -12.61
CA GLY A 101 -14.06 15.16 -12.70
C GLY A 101 -14.64 13.74 -12.68
N ARG A 102 -13.88 12.76 -12.15
CA ARG A 102 -14.31 11.37 -12.02
C ARG A 102 -14.86 11.21 -10.60
N ALA A 103 -16.17 11.15 -10.44
CA ALA A 103 -16.80 10.71 -9.21
C ALA A 103 -17.05 9.21 -9.32
N CYS A 104 -16.63 8.43 -8.32
CA CYS A 104 -17.12 7.07 -8.13
C CYS A 104 -18.44 7.14 -7.35
N HIS A 105 -19.45 7.81 -7.92
CA HIS A 105 -20.87 7.73 -7.57
C HIS A 105 -21.71 8.57 -8.53
#